data_AF-A0A1V1PAX6-F1
#
_entry.id   AF-A0A1V1PAX6-F1
#
_cell.length_a   1.000
_cell.length_b   1.000
_cell.length_c   1.000
_cell.angle_alpha   90.00
_cell.angle_beta   90.00
_cell.angle_gamma   90.00
#
_symmetry.space_group_name_H-M   'P 1'
#
loop_
_entity.id
_entity.type
_entity.pdbx_description
1 polymer ?
#
loop_
_entity_poly.entity_id
_entity_poly.type
_entity_poly.pdbx_seq_one_letter_code
_entity_poly.pdbx_strand_id
1 'polypeptide(L)'
;MLLIRQLILITSFLFITTAIALANYQLNRPVFSGGGGHITGTQYQMRTVVIGQNMTPLQLSNDTYSTQANSGYILMLAPNNAPTFNGTDDYYVAENLTVNPAEFNGASIGEVLNQMSNACSDIDGNTEFGLALTDVSNINGQWQYSINNGQTWSDIFAVSEDNALLLADDNQTRLRFKPDMDYMGGYPGDLTFKIWDQYRGNTGDANVNLQDDSWVYTVSKNSGILIGNIMAVPVAVPSMNIWGFLLFFGLLLFYSLKMMRLKMQKYCAMN
;
A
#
# COMPACT_ATOMS: atom_id res chain seq x y z
N MET A 1 -47.80 37.93 -22.23
CA MET A 1 -46.35 37.62 -22.27
C MET A 1 -45.77 37.31 -20.88
N LEU A 2 -46.19 38.00 -19.81
CA LEU A 2 -45.77 37.71 -18.42
C LEU A 2 -46.18 36.32 -17.91
N LEU A 3 -47.42 35.90 -18.19
CA LEU A 3 -47.97 34.60 -17.74
C LEU A 3 -47.24 33.39 -18.32
N ILE A 4 -46.79 33.47 -19.59
CA ILE A 4 -46.08 32.38 -20.27
C ILE A 4 -44.67 32.20 -19.68
N ARG A 5 -43.99 33.30 -19.30
CA ARG A 5 -42.70 33.24 -18.61
C ARG A 5 -42.81 32.62 -17.22
N GLN A 6 -43.87 32.92 -16.47
CA GLN A 6 -44.10 32.30 -15.15
C GLN A 6 -44.40 30.81 -15.27
N LEU A 7 -45.15 30.39 -16.29
CA LEU A 7 -45.47 28.98 -16.50
C LEU A 7 -44.22 28.15 -16.85
N ILE A 8 -43.32 28.69 -17.68
CA ILE A 8 -42.05 28.04 -18.07
C ILE A 8 -41.10 27.95 -16.87
N LEU A 9 -41.02 28.98 -16.03
CA LEU A 9 -40.19 28.93 -14.81
C LEU A 9 -40.67 27.86 -13.83
N ILE A 10 -41.99 27.73 -13.65
CA ILE A 10 -42.58 26.72 -12.76
C ILE A 10 -42.33 25.31 -13.28
N THR A 11 -42.49 25.07 -14.58
CA THR A 11 -42.22 23.74 -15.16
C THR A 11 -40.73 23.41 -15.12
N SER A 12 -39.83 24.36 -15.40
CA SER A 12 -38.38 24.16 -15.25
C SER A 12 -37.98 23.86 -13.81
N PHE A 13 -38.58 24.53 -12.82
CA PHE A 13 -38.33 24.22 -11.41
C PHE A 13 -38.83 22.82 -11.03
N LEU A 14 -40.00 22.41 -11.54
CA LEU A 14 -40.57 21.08 -11.29
C LEU A 14 -39.67 19.96 -11.85
N PHE A 15 -39.07 20.15 -13.03
CA PHE A 15 -38.14 19.19 -13.63
C PHE A 15 -36.77 19.15 -12.93
N ILE A 16 -36.30 20.25 -12.36
CA ILE A 16 -35.05 20.26 -11.58
C ILE A 16 -35.26 19.58 -10.22
N THR A 17 -36.45 19.68 -9.63
CA THR A 17 -36.77 19.01 -8.35
C THR A 17 -36.95 17.49 -8.47
N THR A 18 -37.33 16.96 -9.64
CA THR A 18 -37.44 15.50 -9.84
C THR A 18 -36.10 14.85 -10.23
N ALA A 19 -35.09 15.65 -10.59
CA ALA A 19 -33.75 15.16 -10.94
C ALA A 19 -32.77 15.09 -9.75
N ILE A 20 -33.15 15.58 -8.58
CA ILE A 20 -32.30 15.56 -7.37
C ILE A 20 -33.07 14.87 -6.23
N ALA A 21 -33.04 13.54 -6.25
CA ALA A 21 -33.03 12.64 -5.08
C ALA A 21 -33.43 11.21 -5.48
N LEU A 22 -32.70 10.62 -6.42
CA LEU A 22 -32.42 9.17 -6.37
C LEU A 22 -31.02 8.99 -5.78
N ALA A 23 -30.78 9.63 -4.64
CA ALA A 23 -29.78 9.10 -3.73
C ALA A 23 -30.43 7.86 -3.12
N ASN A 24 -29.99 6.68 -3.56
CA ASN A 24 -30.29 5.42 -2.89
C ASN A 24 -29.68 5.49 -1.48
N TYR A 25 -30.38 6.15 -0.57
CA TYR A 25 -30.05 6.12 0.85
C TYR A 25 -30.49 4.73 1.34
N GLN A 26 -29.62 3.74 1.12
CA GLN A 26 -29.73 2.45 1.77
C GLN A 26 -29.56 2.71 3.27
N LEU A 27 -30.70 2.80 3.97
CA LEU A 27 -30.73 2.82 5.42
C LEU A 27 -30.12 1.51 5.92
N ASN A 28 -28.83 1.55 6.28
CA ASN A 28 -28.12 0.43 6.89
C ASN A 28 -28.56 0.31 8.36
N ARG A 29 -29.82 -0.04 8.58
CA ARG A 29 -30.32 -0.40 9.92
C ARG A 29 -30.06 -1.90 10.07
N PRO A 30 -29.43 -2.37 11.16
CA PRO A 30 -29.48 -3.79 11.48
C PRO A 30 -30.96 -4.18 11.61
N VAL A 31 -31.41 -5.09 10.75
CA VAL A 31 -32.76 -5.66 10.86
C VAL A 31 -32.72 -6.64 12.03
N PHE A 32 -33.14 -6.17 13.20
CA PHE A 32 -33.46 -7.07 14.30
C PHE A 32 -34.81 -7.71 13.98
N SER A 33 -34.81 -8.94 13.47
CA SER A 33 -36.00 -9.78 13.51
C SER A 33 -36.17 -10.29 14.94
N GLY A 34 -36.85 -9.48 15.76
CA GLY A 34 -37.42 -9.94 17.03
C GLY A 34 -38.56 -10.90 16.73
N GLY A 35 -38.24 -12.17 16.50
CA GLY A 35 -39.24 -13.22 16.38
C GLY A 35 -39.89 -13.47 17.74
N GLY A 36 -41.05 -12.85 17.99
CA GLY A 36 -41.90 -13.18 19.12
C GLY A 36 -42.38 -14.64 19.03
N GLY A 37 -41.89 -15.50 19.91
CA GLY A 37 -42.39 -16.87 20.06
C GLY A 37 -43.65 -16.90 20.92
N HIS A 38 -44.75 -17.41 20.36
CA HIS A 38 -45.89 -17.89 21.14
C HIS A 38 -45.59 -19.32 21.62
N ILE A 39 -45.74 -19.56 22.93
CA ILE A 39 -45.44 -20.83 23.58
C ILE A 39 -46.70 -21.68 23.60
N THR A 40 -46.64 -22.92 23.11
CA THR A 40 -47.62 -23.95 23.46
C THR A 40 -46.95 -25.33 23.51
N GLY A 41 -46.89 -25.94 24.70
CA GLY A 41 -46.43 -27.33 24.90
C GLY A 41 -44.99 -27.52 25.39
N THR A 42 -44.57 -28.79 25.50
CA THR A 42 -43.28 -29.25 26.08
C THR A 42 -42.16 -29.42 25.06
N GLN A 43 -42.37 -29.08 23.79
CA GLN A 43 -41.34 -29.16 22.76
C GLN A 43 -40.60 -27.84 22.62
N TYR A 44 -39.34 -27.82 23.05
CA TYR A 44 -38.42 -26.72 22.80
C TYR A 44 -38.03 -26.73 21.31
N GLN A 45 -38.63 -25.84 20.52
CA GLN A 45 -38.07 -25.46 19.23
C GLN A 45 -37.48 -24.05 19.37
N MET A 46 -36.16 -23.99 19.51
CA MET A 46 -35.45 -22.72 19.37
C MET A 46 -35.60 -22.27 17.92
N ARG A 47 -36.36 -21.20 17.68
CA ARG A 47 -36.37 -20.54 16.37
C ARG A 47 -35.04 -19.80 16.27
N THR A 48 -34.19 -20.22 15.34
CA THR A 48 -32.85 -19.66 15.11
C THR A 48 -32.90 -18.14 15.08
N VAL A 49 -32.12 -17.50 15.97
CA VAL A 49 -31.77 -16.09 15.81
C VAL A 49 -30.71 -16.05 14.74
N VAL A 50 -31.10 -15.67 13.52
CA VAL A 50 -30.14 -15.32 12.48
C VAL A 50 -29.55 -13.97 12.89
N ILE A 51 -28.35 -13.97 13.46
CA ILE A 51 -27.52 -12.76 13.57
C ILE A 51 -26.80 -12.65 12.23
N GLY A 52 -27.47 -12.06 11.23
CA GLY A 52 -26.96 -11.98 9.87
C GLY A 52 -27.04 -10.55 9.35
N GLN A 53 -25.97 -10.09 8.71
CA GLN A 53 -25.88 -8.78 8.07
C GLN A 53 -26.90 -8.61 6.93
N ASN A 54 -27.05 -7.38 6.44
CA ASN A 54 -27.91 -7.04 5.30
C ASN A 54 -27.53 -7.89 4.07
N MET A 55 -28.46 -8.71 3.59
CA MET A 55 -28.34 -9.46 2.33
C MET A 55 -29.25 -8.86 1.26
N THR A 56 -28.79 -8.87 0.01
CA THR A 56 -29.64 -8.44 -1.11
C THR A 56 -30.66 -9.53 -1.47
N PRO A 57 -31.85 -9.19 -2.01
CA PRO A 57 -32.87 -10.18 -2.38
C PRO A 57 -32.40 -11.28 -3.37
N LEU A 58 -31.42 -10.96 -4.23
CA LEU A 58 -30.83 -11.91 -5.20
C LEU A 58 -29.99 -13.01 -4.52
N GLN A 59 -29.41 -12.74 -3.36
CA GLN A 59 -28.57 -13.70 -2.64
C GLN A 59 -29.42 -14.71 -1.85
N LEU A 60 -30.65 -14.32 -1.47
CA LEU A 60 -31.61 -15.19 -0.79
C LEU A 60 -32.14 -16.31 -1.70
N SER A 61 -32.15 -16.09 -3.02
CA SER A 61 -32.58 -17.08 -4.03
C SER A 61 -31.50 -18.06 -4.46
N ASN A 62 -30.28 -17.97 -3.90
CA ASN A 62 -29.26 -18.98 -4.15
C ASN A 62 -29.57 -20.23 -3.33
N ASP A 63 -29.81 -21.35 -4.01
CA ASP A 63 -30.23 -22.64 -3.43
C ASP A 63 -29.26 -23.21 -2.37
N THR A 64 -28.03 -22.70 -2.32
CA THR A 64 -27.05 -23.08 -1.29
C THR A 64 -27.42 -22.54 0.10
N TYR A 65 -28.06 -21.37 0.19
CA TYR A 65 -28.52 -20.79 1.46
C TYR A 65 -29.88 -21.34 1.90
N SER A 66 -30.79 -21.59 0.94
CA SER A 66 -32.13 -22.11 1.23
C SER A 66 -32.08 -23.54 1.79
N THR A 67 -31.11 -24.35 1.36
CA THR A 67 -30.90 -25.72 1.84
C THR A 67 -30.28 -25.80 3.24
N GLN A 68 -29.40 -24.86 3.60
CA GLN A 68 -28.80 -24.78 4.95
C GLN A 68 -29.82 -24.32 6.02
N ALA A 69 -30.73 -23.42 5.66
CA ALA A 69 -31.81 -22.98 6.57
C ALA A 69 -32.79 -24.12 6.92
N ASN A 70 -32.91 -25.14 6.07
CA ASN A 70 -33.85 -26.25 6.25
C ASN A 70 -33.30 -27.39 7.14
N SER A 71 -32.03 -27.34 7.53
CA SER A 71 -31.38 -28.41 8.32
C SER A 71 -31.40 -28.19 9.84
N GLY A 72 -32.04 -27.14 10.36
CA GLY A 72 -32.09 -26.85 11.81
C GLY A 72 -30.75 -26.46 12.45
N TYR A 73 -29.65 -26.48 11.69
CA TYR A 73 -28.32 -26.03 12.06
C TYR A 73 -27.78 -25.19 10.91
N ILE A 74 -27.48 -23.92 11.17
CA ILE A 74 -26.67 -23.10 10.26
C ILE A 74 -25.30 -22.97 10.91
N LEU A 75 -24.30 -23.67 10.38
CA LEU A 75 -22.90 -23.35 10.61
C LEU A 75 -22.57 -22.13 9.76
N MET A 76 -22.81 -20.92 10.29
CA MET A 76 -22.11 -19.75 9.77
C MET A 76 -20.73 -19.76 10.40
N LEU A 77 -19.70 -20.10 9.61
CA LEU A 77 -18.36 -19.64 9.92
C LEU A 77 -18.45 -18.11 10.02
N ALA A 78 -17.91 -17.52 11.08
CA ALA A 78 -17.88 -16.07 11.19
C ALA A 78 -17.21 -15.52 9.90
N PRO A 79 -17.87 -14.64 9.13
CA PRO A 79 -17.22 -14.02 8.00
C PRO A 79 -16.04 -13.20 8.52
N ASN A 80 -14.92 -13.23 7.78
CA ASN A 80 -13.75 -12.43 8.08
C ASN A 80 -14.12 -10.95 8.26
N ASN A 81 -13.53 -10.32 9.26
CA ASN A 81 -13.59 -8.90 9.54
C ASN A 81 -12.31 -8.25 9.06
N ALA A 82 -12.43 -7.18 8.27
CA ALA A 82 -11.25 -6.45 7.83
C ALA A 82 -10.46 -5.92 9.03
N PRO A 83 -9.12 -5.88 8.91
CA PRO A 83 -8.28 -5.33 9.94
C PRO A 83 -8.51 -3.83 10.06
N THR A 84 -8.19 -3.29 11.22
CA THR A 84 -8.26 -1.86 11.49
C THR A 84 -6.86 -1.27 11.50
N PHE A 85 -6.73 -0.09 10.90
CA PHE A 85 -5.51 0.71 10.92
C PHE A 85 -5.83 2.12 11.44
N ASN A 86 -5.22 2.49 12.56
CA ASN A 86 -5.42 3.77 13.23
C ASN A 86 -4.11 4.59 13.33
N GLY A 87 -3.16 4.32 12.43
CA GLY A 87 -1.90 5.06 12.37
C GLY A 87 -2.13 6.50 11.93
N THR A 88 -1.46 7.43 12.60
CA THR A 88 -1.51 8.87 12.28
C THR A 88 -0.15 9.46 11.94
N ASP A 89 0.90 8.69 12.15
CA ASP A 89 2.28 9.10 11.94
C ASP A 89 2.76 8.67 10.55
N ASP A 90 3.85 9.27 10.10
CA ASP A 90 4.61 8.77 8.96
C ASP A 90 5.43 7.55 9.41
N TYR A 91 5.35 6.46 8.66
CA TYR A 91 6.13 5.24 8.91
C TYR A 91 7.28 5.14 7.91
N TYR A 92 8.32 4.38 8.26
CA TYR A 92 9.49 4.24 7.39
C TYR A 92 9.60 2.81 6.86
N VAL A 93 10.05 2.65 5.61
CA VAL A 93 10.34 1.29 5.10
C VAL A 93 11.51 0.66 5.86
N ALA A 94 12.54 1.44 6.19
CA ALA A 94 13.65 1.01 7.03
C ALA A 94 14.32 2.24 7.66
N GLU A 95 14.97 2.06 8.81
CA GLU A 95 15.82 3.11 9.40
C GLU A 95 17.09 3.38 8.57
N ASN A 96 17.56 2.38 7.82
CA ASN A 96 18.82 2.42 7.07
C ASN A 96 18.63 2.02 5.59
N LEU A 97 17.72 2.66 4.86
CA LEU A 97 17.77 2.49 3.40
C LEU A 97 19.10 3.06 2.90
N THR A 98 19.86 2.25 2.19
CA THR A 98 21.15 2.63 1.62
C THR A 98 21.02 2.89 0.12
N VAL A 99 21.85 3.79 -0.43
CA VAL A 99 21.89 3.99 -1.90
C VAL A 99 22.45 2.78 -2.66
N ASN A 100 23.19 1.89 -2.00
CA ASN A 100 23.70 0.68 -2.63
C ASN A 100 22.78 -0.51 -2.30
N PRO A 101 21.83 -0.88 -3.17
CA PRO A 101 20.95 -2.01 -2.93
C PRO A 101 21.68 -3.37 -2.85
N ALA A 102 22.98 -3.44 -3.16
CA ALA A 102 23.79 -4.63 -2.91
C ALA A 102 24.25 -4.75 -1.43
N GLU A 103 24.22 -3.66 -0.67
CA GLU A 103 24.58 -3.60 0.74
C GLU A 103 23.35 -3.72 1.66
N PHE A 104 22.15 -3.66 1.09
CA PHE A 104 20.89 -3.74 1.81
C PHE A 104 19.96 -4.78 1.15
N ASN A 105 19.67 -5.86 1.87
CA ASN A 105 18.80 -6.94 1.38
C ASN A 105 17.29 -6.58 1.44
N GLY A 106 16.93 -5.31 1.56
CA GLY A 106 15.55 -4.87 1.79
C GLY A 106 15.06 -5.13 3.22
N ALA A 107 14.08 -4.33 3.64
CA ALA A 107 13.37 -4.52 4.89
C ALA A 107 12.35 -5.65 4.74
N SER A 108 12.22 -6.52 5.74
CA SER A 108 11.09 -7.45 5.76
C SER A 108 9.78 -6.72 6.05
N ILE A 109 8.66 -7.27 5.59
CA ILE A 109 7.34 -6.70 5.90
C ILE A 109 7.07 -6.70 7.41
N GLY A 110 7.55 -7.70 8.15
CA GLY A 110 7.49 -7.70 9.60
C GLY A 110 8.28 -6.57 10.27
N GLU A 111 9.46 -6.22 9.77
CA GLU A 111 10.21 -5.04 10.25
C GLU A 111 9.41 -3.75 10.03
N VAL A 112 8.74 -3.64 8.90
CA VAL A 112 7.86 -2.49 8.58
C VAL A 112 6.66 -2.46 9.51
N LEU A 113 5.93 -3.57 9.66
CA LEU A 113 4.72 -3.66 10.48
C LEU A 113 5.01 -3.49 11.98
N ASN A 114 6.18 -3.92 12.46
CA ASN A 114 6.57 -3.74 13.86
C ASN A 114 6.58 -2.26 14.29
N GLN A 115 6.91 -1.34 13.38
CA GLN A 115 6.86 0.12 13.63
C GLN A 115 5.44 0.62 13.89
N MET A 116 4.43 -0.09 13.39
CA MET A 116 3.01 0.28 13.47
C MET A 116 2.17 -0.77 14.23
N SER A 117 2.81 -1.64 15.01
CA SER A 117 2.16 -2.73 15.74
C SER A 117 1.01 -2.26 16.65
N ASN A 118 1.14 -1.08 17.28
CA ASN A 118 0.08 -0.51 18.12
C ASN A 118 -1.07 0.15 17.33
N ALA A 119 -0.90 0.32 16.02
CA ALA A 119 -1.88 0.93 15.13
C ALA A 119 -2.72 -0.09 14.36
N CYS A 120 -2.34 -1.37 14.39
CA CYS A 120 -3.00 -2.46 13.66
C CYS A 120 -3.77 -3.36 14.64
N SER A 121 -5.04 -3.67 14.35
CA SER A 121 -5.79 -4.66 15.14
C SER A 121 -6.87 -5.35 14.34
N ASP A 122 -7.21 -6.57 14.73
CA ASP A 122 -8.25 -7.38 14.09
C ASP A 122 -9.01 -8.17 15.16
N ILE A 123 -10.32 -8.32 14.95
CA ILE A 123 -11.22 -9.00 15.88
C ILE A 123 -11.30 -10.51 15.64
N ASP A 124 -10.84 -11.00 14.48
CA ASP A 124 -10.94 -12.42 14.11
C ASP A 124 -10.00 -13.33 14.91
N GLY A 125 -9.00 -12.76 15.58
CA GLY A 125 -8.07 -13.46 16.46
C GLY A 125 -7.02 -14.28 15.68
N ASN A 126 -5.74 -14.14 16.04
CA ASN A 126 -4.60 -14.75 15.34
C ASN A 126 -4.47 -14.34 13.85
N THR A 127 -4.88 -13.12 13.50
CA THR A 127 -4.66 -12.57 12.17
C THR A 127 -3.17 -12.47 11.85
N GLU A 128 -2.78 -13.00 10.69
CA GLU A 128 -1.48 -12.76 10.09
C GLU A 128 -1.57 -11.50 9.24
N PHE A 129 -0.86 -10.44 9.63
CA PHE A 129 -0.94 -9.17 8.92
C PHE A 129 -0.04 -9.14 7.68
N GLY A 130 -0.29 -8.18 6.82
CA GLY A 130 0.50 -7.85 5.65
C GLY A 130 0.16 -6.45 5.17
N LEU A 131 0.69 -6.09 4.01
CA LEU A 131 0.45 -4.81 3.36
C LEU A 131 -0.18 -5.05 1.99
N ALA A 132 -1.25 -4.32 1.70
CA ALA A 132 -1.75 -4.12 0.35
C ALA A 132 -1.29 -2.75 -0.14
N LEU A 133 -0.34 -2.70 -1.08
CA LEU A 133 0.16 -1.44 -1.62
C LEU A 133 -0.81 -0.87 -2.64
N THR A 134 -1.17 0.40 -2.48
CA THR A 134 -2.20 1.10 -3.25
C THR A 134 -1.73 2.40 -3.88
N ASP A 135 -0.51 2.84 -3.61
CA ASP A 135 0.17 3.87 -4.42
C ASP A 135 1.68 3.72 -4.31
N VAL A 136 2.41 4.21 -5.30
CA VAL A 136 3.87 4.19 -5.34
C VAL A 136 4.44 5.42 -6.04
N SER A 137 5.35 6.11 -5.37
CA SER A 137 6.15 7.19 -5.96
C SER A 137 7.56 6.69 -6.28
N ASN A 138 7.85 6.59 -7.58
CA ASN A 138 9.14 6.19 -8.14
C ASN A 138 9.93 7.42 -8.65
N ILE A 139 9.88 8.53 -7.92
CA ILE A 139 10.39 9.83 -8.40
C ILE A 139 11.92 9.89 -8.54
N ASN A 140 12.67 9.15 -7.73
CA ASN A 140 14.15 9.20 -7.67
C ASN A 140 14.80 7.81 -7.87
N GLY A 141 14.04 6.87 -8.40
CA GLY A 141 14.41 5.46 -8.51
C GLY A 141 13.18 4.56 -8.51
N GLN A 142 13.42 3.27 -8.29
CA GLN A 142 12.41 2.23 -8.44
C GLN A 142 12.22 1.48 -7.12
N TRP A 143 11.00 1.50 -6.58
CA TRP A 143 10.60 0.58 -5.52
C TRP A 143 10.52 -0.84 -6.07
N GLN A 144 11.03 -1.79 -5.28
CA GLN A 144 11.07 -3.22 -5.63
C GLN A 144 10.62 -4.07 -4.44
N TYR A 145 10.05 -5.22 -4.73
CA TYR A 145 9.72 -6.24 -3.75
C TYR A 145 10.39 -7.57 -4.08
N SER A 146 10.51 -8.42 -3.06
CA SER A 146 10.97 -9.80 -3.18
C SER A 146 10.03 -10.69 -2.39
N ILE A 147 9.78 -11.90 -2.87
CA ILE A 147 9.03 -12.98 -2.19
C ILE A 147 9.91 -14.19 -1.90
N ASN A 148 11.24 -14.05 -2.02
CA ASN A 148 12.21 -15.13 -1.84
C ASN A 148 13.46 -14.65 -1.08
N ASN A 149 13.24 -13.83 -0.06
CA ASN A 149 14.25 -13.34 0.87
C ASN A 149 15.38 -12.54 0.17
N GLY A 150 15.04 -11.83 -0.90
CA GLY A 150 15.96 -10.96 -1.64
C GLY A 150 16.82 -11.65 -2.71
N GLN A 151 16.54 -12.93 -3.03
CA GLN A 151 17.24 -13.63 -4.13
C GLN A 151 16.88 -13.04 -5.50
N THR A 152 15.61 -12.71 -5.71
CA THR A 152 15.12 -12.00 -6.89
C THR A 152 14.23 -10.84 -6.49
N TRP A 153 14.24 -9.79 -7.32
CA TRP A 153 13.52 -8.54 -7.08
C TRP A 153 12.66 -8.18 -8.28
N SER A 154 11.43 -7.76 -8.00
CA SER A 154 10.45 -7.33 -8.98
C SER A 154 10.16 -5.84 -8.79
N ASP A 155 10.07 -5.10 -9.89
CA ASP A 155 9.74 -3.67 -9.87
C ASP A 155 8.25 -3.45 -9.54
N ILE A 156 7.98 -2.44 -8.70
CA ILE A 156 6.62 -1.98 -8.40
C ILE A 156 6.31 -0.79 -9.31
N PHE A 157 5.63 -1.03 -10.42
CA PHE A 157 5.38 0.00 -11.43
C PHE A 157 4.29 0.99 -11.04
N ALA A 158 3.03 0.58 -11.16
CA ALA A 158 1.87 1.34 -10.76
C ALA A 158 0.97 0.40 -9.96
N VAL A 159 0.61 0.84 -8.77
CA VAL A 159 -0.37 0.18 -7.92
C VAL A 159 -1.48 1.18 -7.62
N SER A 160 -2.69 0.68 -7.39
CA SER A 160 -3.87 1.47 -7.05
C SER A 160 -4.80 0.64 -6.17
N GLU A 161 -5.88 1.22 -5.65
CA GLU A 161 -6.88 0.42 -4.94
C GLU A 161 -7.53 -0.68 -5.82
N ASP A 162 -7.60 -0.47 -7.14
CA ASP A 162 -8.13 -1.45 -8.09
C ASP A 162 -7.04 -2.39 -8.68
N ASN A 163 -5.77 -2.10 -8.39
CA ASN A 163 -4.59 -2.84 -8.84
C ASN A 163 -3.55 -2.87 -7.70
N ALA A 164 -3.94 -3.44 -6.57
CA ALA A 164 -3.06 -3.53 -5.42
C ALA A 164 -2.05 -4.66 -5.57
N LEU A 165 -0.90 -4.51 -4.88
CA LEU A 165 0.09 -5.55 -4.66
C LEU A 165 0.03 -6.02 -3.21
N LEU A 166 -0.12 -7.33 -2.99
CA LEU A 166 -0.20 -7.91 -1.64
C LEU A 166 1.17 -8.41 -1.18
N LEU A 167 1.56 -8.06 0.04
CA LEU A 167 2.86 -8.42 0.64
C LEU A 167 2.63 -8.92 2.07
N ALA A 168 2.89 -10.20 2.32
CA ALA A 168 2.68 -10.83 3.62
C ALA A 168 3.76 -10.46 4.65
N ASP A 169 3.41 -10.41 5.94
CA ASP A 169 4.38 -10.48 7.04
C ASP A 169 4.93 -11.91 7.17
N ASP A 170 5.93 -12.23 6.37
CA ASP A 170 6.65 -13.48 6.45
C ASP A 170 8.18 -13.27 6.37
N ASN A 171 8.92 -14.36 6.54
CA ASN A 171 10.39 -14.33 6.52
C ASN A 171 10.99 -14.18 5.10
N GLN A 172 10.18 -14.14 4.05
CA GLN A 172 10.60 -14.11 2.64
C GLN A 172 10.32 -12.77 1.97
N THR A 173 9.26 -12.09 2.40
CA THR A 173 8.72 -10.93 1.73
C THR A 173 9.45 -9.68 2.17
N ARG A 174 10.00 -8.94 1.20
CA ARG A 174 10.87 -7.79 1.46
C ARG A 174 10.58 -6.63 0.51
N LEU A 175 10.81 -5.41 0.99
CA LEU A 175 10.75 -4.16 0.24
C LEU A 175 12.12 -3.49 0.20
N ARG A 176 12.47 -2.92 -0.95
CA ARG A 176 13.65 -2.06 -1.08
C ARG A 176 13.42 -0.95 -2.10
N PHE A 177 14.22 0.10 -1.96
CA PHE A 177 14.37 1.11 -2.99
C PHE A 177 15.64 0.87 -3.80
N LYS A 178 15.52 0.91 -5.13
CA LYS A 178 16.66 0.88 -6.06
C LYS A 178 16.81 2.30 -6.65
N PRO A 179 17.79 3.09 -6.20
CA PRO A 179 17.95 4.46 -6.65
C PRO A 179 18.38 4.56 -8.11
N ASP A 180 18.07 5.70 -8.74
CA ASP A 180 18.64 6.09 -10.02
C ASP A 180 20.14 6.42 -9.91
N MET A 181 20.84 6.40 -11.04
CA MET A 181 22.30 6.54 -11.08
C MET A 181 22.81 7.85 -10.48
N ASP A 182 22.02 8.93 -10.57
CA ASP A 182 22.33 10.27 -10.11
C ASP A 182 21.67 10.62 -8.76
N TYR A 183 21.03 9.65 -8.10
CA TYR A 183 20.46 9.86 -6.77
C TYR A 183 21.55 9.96 -5.70
N MET A 184 21.56 11.08 -4.98
CA MET A 184 22.60 11.42 -3.99
C MET A 184 22.11 11.30 -2.53
N GLY A 185 20.97 10.65 -2.29
CA GLY A 185 20.32 10.53 -0.98
C GLY A 185 19.16 11.52 -0.79
N GLY A 186 18.50 11.46 0.38
CA GLY A 186 17.32 12.28 0.71
C GLY A 186 16.01 11.51 0.55
N TYR A 187 14.98 12.16 0.01
CA TYR A 187 13.65 11.54 -0.20
C TYR A 187 13.65 10.65 -1.46
N PRO A 188 13.48 9.32 -1.34
CA PRO A 188 13.44 8.42 -2.49
C PRO A 188 12.06 8.33 -3.16
N GLY A 189 11.00 8.64 -2.41
CA GLY A 189 9.61 8.33 -2.75
C GLY A 189 8.90 7.66 -1.58
N ASP A 190 7.59 7.53 -1.69
CA ASP A 190 6.68 6.93 -0.72
C ASP A 190 5.85 5.79 -1.34
N LEU A 191 5.31 4.96 -0.45
CA LEU A 191 4.35 3.92 -0.76
C LEU A 191 3.09 4.17 0.08
N THR A 192 1.92 4.14 -0.53
CA THR A 192 0.65 4.12 0.23
C THR A 192 0.21 2.67 0.37
N PHE A 193 -0.30 2.31 1.56
CA PHE A 193 -0.71 0.94 1.85
C PHE A 193 -2.02 0.89 2.65
N LYS A 194 -2.65 -0.29 2.65
CA LYS A 194 -3.64 -0.72 3.63
C LYS A 194 -3.11 -1.95 4.37
N ILE A 195 -3.52 -2.14 5.62
CA ILE A 195 -3.23 -3.39 6.34
C ILE A 195 -4.07 -4.49 5.72
N TRP A 196 -3.44 -5.63 5.47
CA TRP A 196 -4.04 -6.82 4.89
C TRP A 196 -4.03 -7.94 5.94
N ASP A 197 -5.11 -8.72 6.06
CA ASP A 197 -5.26 -9.82 7.03
C ASP A 197 -4.96 -11.21 6.46
N GLN A 198 -4.49 -11.26 5.21
CA GLN A 198 -4.17 -12.49 4.49
C GLN A 198 -5.34 -13.47 4.30
N TYR A 199 -6.57 -13.05 4.57
CA TYR A 199 -7.74 -13.92 4.38
C TYR A 199 -8.05 -14.15 2.89
N ARG A 200 -7.78 -13.15 2.03
CA ARG A 200 -7.89 -13.27 0.57
C ARG A 200 -6.66 -12.76 -0.16
N GLY A 201 -6.34 -13.47 -1.25
CA GLY A 201 -5.13 -13.24 -2.03
C GLY A 201 -3.93 -13.95 -1.43
N ASN A 202 -2.81 -13.94 -2.14
CA ASN A 202 -1.54 -14.50 -1.71
C ASN A 202 -0.45 -13.44 -1.81
N THR A 203 0.63 -13.62 -1.05
CA THR A 203 1.80 -12.74 -1.16
C THR A 203 2.33 -12.72 -2.61
N GLY A 204 2.57 -11.53 -3.13
CA GLY A 204 3.00 -11.30 -4.51
C GLY A 204 1.88 -11.21 -5.54
N ASP A 205 0.61 -11.44 -5.18
CA ASP A 205 -0.52 -11.19 -6.08
C ASP A 205 -0.58 -9.69 -6.44
N ALA A 206 -0.65 -9.41 -7.74
CA ALA A 206 -0.81 -8.09 -8.32
C ALA A 206 -2.13 -8.00 -9.11
N ASN A 207 -2.59 -6.79 -9.45
CA ASN A 207 -3.93 -6.56 -10.02
C ASN A 207 -5.08 -7.00 -9.09
N VAL A 208 -4.86 -6.91 -7.79
CA VAL A 208 -5.90 -7.20 -6.80
C VAL A 208 -6.80 -5.98 -6.66
N ASN A 209 -8.07 -6.13 -7.00
CA ASN A 209 -9.07 -5.09 -6.79
C ASN A 209 -9.57 -5.13 -5.35
N LEU A 210 -9.19 -4.13 -4.55
CA LEU A 210 -9.60 -3.98 -3.14
C LEU A 210 -11.00 -3.36 -2.99
N GLN A 211 -11.57 -2.84 -4.07
CA GLN A 211 -12.91 -2.29 -4.16
C GLN A 211 -13.95 -3.32 -4.62
N ASP A 212 -13.54 -4.57 -4.88
CA ASP A 212 -14.52 -5.62 -5.16
C ASP A 212 -15.43 -5.79 -3.94
N ASP A 213 -16.74 -5.63 -4.14
CA ASP A 213 -17.80 -5.69 -3.12
C ASP A 213 -18.00 -7.12 -2.56
N SER A 214 -16.94 -7.93 -2.57
CA SER A 214 -16.95 -9.24 -1.98
C SER A 214 -17.30 -9.14 -0.50
N TRP A 215 -18.14 -10.07 -0.05
CA TRP A 215 -18.63 -10.20 1.32
C TRP A 215 -17.54 -10.52 2.38
N VAL A 216 -16.28 -10.43 1.97
CA VAL A 216 -15.09 -10.74 2.74
C VAL A 216 -14.14 -9.57 2.56
N TYR A 217 -14.20 -8.62 3.48
CA TYR A 217 -13.23 -7.54 3.54
C TYR A 217 -11.92 -8.10 4.08
N THR A 218 -10.81 -7.87 3.38
CA THR A 218 -9.47 -8.40 3.74
C THR A 218 -8.46 -7.29 4.03
N VAL A 219 -8.86 -6.02 3.84
CA VAL A 219 -7.98 -4.86 4.02
C VAL A 219 -8.60 -3.76 4.88
N SER A 220 -7.75 -2.99 5.54
CA SER A 220 -8.16 -1.86 6.37
C SER A 220 -8.84 -0.75 5.57
N LYS A 221 -9.82 -0.10 6.19
CA LYS A 221 -10.49 1.06 5.59
C LYS A 221 -9.54 2.24 5.39
N ASN A 222 -8.75 2.54 6.42
CA ASN A 222 -7.77 3.62 6.39
C ASN A 222 -6.48 3.13 5.73
N SER A 223 -5.82 4.06 5.03
CA SER A 223 -4.50 3.84 4.45
C SER A 223 -3.42 4.45 5.35
N GLY A 224 -2.20 3.96 5.23
CA GLY A 224 -0.98 4.55 5.78
C GLY A 224 0.01 4.91 4.67
N ILE A 225 1.06 5.64 5.06
CA ILE A 225 2.16 6.02 4.17
C ILE A 225 3.46 5.46 4.72
N LEU A 226 4.25 4.84 3.84
CA LEU A 226 5.63 4.43 4.09
C LEU A 226 6.56 5.36 3.34
N ILE A 227 7.40 6.07 4.08
CA ILE A 227 8.43 6.94 3.56
C ILE A 227 9.74 6.15 3.48
N GLY A 228 10.44 6.24 2.36
CA GLY A 228 11.84 5.84 2.36
C GLY A 228 12.68 6.93 3.04
N ASN A 229 13.43 6.60 4.09
CA ASN A 229 14.44 7.50 4.62
C ASN A 229 15.82 6.96 4.26
N ILE A 230 16.49 7.61 3.31
CA ILE A 230 17.89 7.29 2.98
C ILE A 230 18.77 8.27 3.75
N MET A 231 19.43 7.75 4.79
CA MET A 231 20.51 8.48 5.46
C MET A 231 21.47 8.98 4.39
N ALA A 232 21.76 10.29 4.41
CA ALA A 232 22.69 10.89 3.47
C ALA A 232 23.98 10.07 3.44
N VAL A 233 24.32 9.55 2.27
CA VAL A 233 25.58 8.85 2.07
C VAL A 233 26.67 9.86 2.38
N PRO A 234 27.62 9.59 3.28
CA PRO A 234 28.82 10.41 3.33
C PRO A 234 29.42 10.34 1.94
N VAL A 235 29.38 11.45 1.20
CA VAL A 235 29.96 11.55 -0.13
C VAL A 235 31.35 10.94 -0.02
N ALA A 236 31.58 9.82 -0.69
CA ALA A 236 32.91 9.27 -0.82
C ALA A 236 33.69 10.32 -1.60
N VAL A 237 34.41 11.20 -0.88
CA VAL A 237 35.46 11.99 -1.49
C VAL A 237 36.41 10.94 -2.03
N PRO A 238 36.61 10.82 -3.35
CA PRO A 238 37.50 9.82 -3.89
C PRO A 238 38.88 10.09 -3.31
N SER A 239 39.27 9.31 -2.30
CA SER A 239 40.61 9.39 -1.74
C SER A 239 41.53 8.74 -2.76
N MET A 240 42.44 9.51 -3.35
CA MET A 240 43.49 8.90 -4.15
C MET A 240 44.27 7.92 -3.27
N ASN A 241 44.48 6.69 -3.73
CA ASN A 241 45.44 5.81 -3.06
C ASN A 241 46.86 6.36 -3.23
N ILE A 242 47.84 5.81 -2.49
CA ILE A 242 49.23 6.27 -2.53
C ILE A 242 49.79 6.31 -3.97
N TRP A 243 49.39 5.37 -4.82
CA TRP A 243 49.79 5.32 -6.22
C TRP A 243 49.17 6.45 -7.05
N GLY A 244 47.90 6.78 -6.80
CA GLY A 244 47.23 7.92 -7.39
C GLY A 244 47.87 9.25 -6.98
N PHE A 245 48.21 9.41 -5.70
CA PHE A 245 48.93 10.60 -5.22
C PHE A 245 50.30 10.73 -5.88
N LEU A 246 51.08 9.65 -5.94
CA LEU A 246 52.39 9.65 -6.61
C LEU A 246 52.27 9.97 -8.10
N LEU A 247 51.26 9.44 -8.79
CA LEU A 247 51.00 9.73 -10.19
C LEU A 247 50.63 11.21 -10.40
N PHE A 248 49.74 11.76 -9.57
CA PHE A 248 49.28 13.14 -9.69
C PHE A 248 50.41 14.15 -9.42
N PHE A 249 51.16 13.98 -8.33
CA PHE A 249 52.32 14.82 -8.03
C PHE A 249 53.47 14.61 -9.04
N GLY A 250 53.66 13.39 -9.52
CA GLY A 250 54.61 13.08 -10.58
C GLY A 250 54.29 13.83 -11.88
N LEU A 251 53.02 13.85 -12.29
CA LEU A 251 52.55 14.61 -13.46
C LEU A 251 52.74 16.12 -13.26
N LEU A 252 52.37 16.66 -12.09
CA LEU A 252 52.58 18.08 -11.77
C LEU A 252 54.06 18.47 -11.87
N LEU A 253 54.96 17.66 -11.30
CA LEU A 253 56.40 17.91 -11.35
C LEU A 253 56.92 17.83 -12.80
N PHE A 254 56.49 16.82 -13.56
CA PHE A 254 56.87 16.66 -14.96
C PHE A 254 56.44 17.87 -15.81
N TYR A 255 55.18 18.31 -15.68
CA TYR A 255 54.68 19.48 -16.40
C TYR A 255 55.37 20.77 -15.95
N SER A 256 55.65 20.94 -14.66
CA SER A 256 56.41 22.08 -14.13
C SER A 256 57.82 22.16 -14.73
N LEU A 257 58.55 21.03 -14.73
CA LEU A 257 59.90 20.95 -15.32
C LEU A 257 59.87 21.18 -16.84
N LYS A 258 58.86 20.63 -17.54
CA LYS A 258 58.67 20.87 -18.97
C LYS A 258 58.43 22.35 -19.28
N MET A 259 57.58 23.02 -18.49
CA MET A 259 57.31 24.46 -18.62
C MET A 259 58.55 25.31 -18.32
N MET A 260 59.34 24.93 -17.31
CA MET A 260 60.60 25.62 -16.98
C MET A 260 61.63 25.48 -18.10
N ARG A 261 61.78 24.27 -18.67
CA ARG A 261 62.67 24.03 -19.81
C ARG A 261 62.26 24.84 -21.04
N LEU A 262 60.96 24.91 -21.34
CA LEU A 262 60.45 25.72 -22.45
C LEU A 262 60.71 27.22 -22.23
N LYS A 263 60.58 27.73 -21.00
CA LYS A 263 60.94 29.12 -20.68
C LYS A 263 62.44 29.38 -20.88
N MET A 264 63.32 28.49 -20.41
CA MET A 264 64.76 28.65 -20.59
C MET A 264 65.18 28.63 -22.07
N GLN A 265 64.59 27.73 -22.87
CA GLN A 265 64.85 27.69 -24.31
C GLN A 265 64.43 28.98 -25.02
N LYS A 266 63.31 29.59 -24.61
CA LYS A 266 62.89 30.91 -25.13
C LYS A 266 63.85 32.04 -24.71
N TYR A 267 64.33 32.04 -23.46
CA TYR A 267 65.31 33.03 -22.98
C TYR A 267 66.65 32.92 -23.73
N CYS A 268 67.15 31.71 -23.98
CA CYS A 268 68.38 31.51 -24.75
C CYS A 268 68.24 31.83 -26.25
N ALA A 269 67.01 31.91 -26.79
CA ALA A 269 66.77 32.28 -28.18
C ALA A 269 66.58 33.80 -28.38
N MET A 270 66.47 34.57 -27.28
CA MET A 270 66.28 36.02 -27.30
C MET A 270 67.55 36.83 -26.98
N ASN A 271 68.61 36.17 -26.51
CA ASN A 271 69.95 36.72 -26.31
C ASN A 271 70.91 36.17 -27.38
#